data_AF-N9TGA4-F1
#
_entry.id   AF-N9TGA4-F1
#
_cell.length_a   1.000
_cell.length_b   1.000
_cell.length_c   1.000
_cell.angle_alpha   90.00
_cell.angle_beta   90.00
_cell.angle_gamma   90.00
#
_symmetry.space_group_name_H-M   'P 1'
#
loop_
_entity.id
_entity.type
_entity.pdbx_description
1 polymer ?
#
loop_
_entity_poly.entity_id
_entity_poly.type
_entity_poly.pdbx_seq_one_letter_code
_entity_poly.pdbx_strand_id
1 'polypeptide(L)'
;MSETPNQTNKKKSWLCVFPGCKESVKTHYNCYSHVWDGHLRHLSNSPLFSEDKNQVYKKIKNKSEIKKLCEVYMVEIDPSLDIQQQCIHARNKFSNKQTNTTINSFNFDSNSLEQTLNNNQQEVQIWQCITQNCPENQLKDVLQHDDFIRIVQINENLKRLYIAGEVLAENGFLQRSDARVKEHIEPLKGCVDKILNLTGKSFKYIGKDEKKLGFIAQEVQEVCPELVHEDEFGLSVDVIGIIPILVEALKEIHKAASETKNNNSSKLESLSKATNDALEIAKKFENELKTTQLSHDNLFQEFPTYNFSMGPAVITLFAASILSLISGYIVYSLPKLPGMWVYCWTITIVMWTSCWRQRNELSESIQTKQLVLYWHRENSLSTYIFMFLGVLALGMSVIMGNSIITLSIVCVGLFFILGIAGMLLNKKFKISFSIIFTTLILFFICVCIIIGILFIIQPDYACSFNDYGNSYLLSVTLNETIPKQVISELPWNCWSSSFEFSSQLPPGFYGVSNSDTSSPYIEGTPIKNFPTTTINVYITCVNFVKFYCASITFQTCSNRTSEIDCKQNNCQWNSSLLYCH
;
A
#
# COMPACT_ATOMS: atom_id res chain seq x y z
N MET A 1 41.19 64.95 27.50
CA MET A 1 40.13 64.01 27.96
C MET A 1 38.83 64.47 27.32
N SER A 2 38.10 63.71 26.53
CA SER A 2 38.29 62.36 25.99
C SER A 2 37.18 62.21 24.95
N GLU A 3 37.60 61.92 23.73
CA GLU A 3 36.75 61.68 22.56
C GLU A 3 35.89 60.43 22.77
N THR A 4 34.58 60.56 22.55
CA THR A 4 33.68 59.40 22.42
C THR A 4 33.74 58.87 20.98
N PRO A 5 33.87 57.56 20.76
CA PRO A 5 34.25 57.01 19.46
C PRO A 5 33.06 56.99 18.48
N ASN A 6 33.34 57.47 17.26
CA ASN A 6 32.48 57.38 16.09
C ASN A 6 31.94 55.96 15.87
N GLN A 7 30.62 55.80 15.90
CA GLN A 7 29.95 54.64 15.31
C GLN A 7 30.22 54.64 13.80
N THR A 8 31.04 53.69 13.36
CA THR A 8 31.38 53.49 11.96
C THR A 8 30.14 53.14 11.14
N ASN A 9 29.61 54.10 10.38
CA ASN A 9 28.66 53.85 9.30
C ASN A 9 29.30 52.87 8.31
N LYS A 10 28.96 51.57 8.40
CA LYS A 10 29.48 50.54 7.50
C LYS A 10 29.01 50.83 6.08
N LYS A 11 29.91 51.34 5.22
CA LYS A 11 29.67 51.54 3.79
C LYS A 11 29.13 50.24 3.16
N LYS A 12 28.01 50.35 2.44
CA LYS A 12 27.45 49.26 1.63
C LYS A 12 28.20 49.23 0.30
N SER A 13 29.29 48.47 0.24
CA SER A 13 30.15 48.35 -0.95
C SER A 13 30.10 46.98 -1.61
N TRP A 14 29.27 46.02 -1.17
CA TRP A 14 29.34 44.63 -1.67
C TRP A 14 28.10 44.20 -2.44
N LEU A 15 28.30 43.56 -3.59
CA LEU A 15 27.25 43.09 -4.50
C LEU A 15 27.32 41.58 -4.71
N CYS A 16 26.15 40.94 -4.83
CA CYS A 16 26.04 39.54 -5.25
C CYS A 16 25.97 39.46 -6.77
N VAL A 17 26.85 38.66 -7.37
CA VAL A 17 26.91 38.44 -8.83
C VAL A 17 26.41 37.06 -9.25
N PHE A 18 25.70 36.35 -8.35
CA PHE A 18 25.09 35.05 -8.67
C PHE A 18 24.14 35.18 -9.87
N PRO A 19 24.14 34.22 -10.83
CA PRO A 19 23.34 34.32 -12.04
C PRO A 19 21.86 34.57 -11.73
N GLY A 20 21.29 35.65 -12.29
CA GLY A 20 19.89 36.02 -12.10
C GLY A 20 19.56 36.78 -10.80
N CYS A 21 20.54 37.04 -9.91
CA CYS A 21 20.30 37.85 -8.72
C CYS A 21 20.14 39.35 -9.07
N LYS A 22 19.12 40.00 -8.48
CA LYS A 22 18.78 41.43 -8.70
C LYS A 22 18.89 42.28 -7.43
N GLU A 23 19.52 41.77 -6.36
CA GLU A 23 19.55 42.48 -5.08
C GLU A 23 20.51 43.68 -5.08
N SER A 24 20.14 44.74 -4.36
CA SER A 24 20.93 45.97 -4.21
C SER A 24 22.17 45.75 -3.34
N VAL A 25 23.13 46.67 -3.44
CA VAL A 25 24.39 46.69 -2.67
C VAL A 25 24.17 46.55 -1.16
N LYS A 26 25.02 45.74 -0.52
CA LYS A 26 24.94 45.39 0.91
C LYS A 26 26.26 45.67 1.62
N THR A 27 26.23 45.57 2.95
CA THR A 27 27.45 45.45 3.75
C THR A 27 28.07 44.08 3.53
N HIS A 28 29.39 43.95 3.71
CA HIS A 28 30.13 42.71 3.50
C HIS A 28 29.48 41.47 4.16
N TYR A 29 29.09 41.57 5.44
CA TYR A 29 28.41 40.49 6.16
C TYR A 29 27.03 40.14 5.58
N ASN A 30 26.23 41.14 5.22
CA ASN A 30 24.90 40.91 4.68
C ASN A 30 24.96 40.32 3.26
N CYS A 31 26.03 40.61 2.51
CA CYS A 31 26.28 39.99 1.22
C CYS A 31 26.55 38.48 1.38
N TYR A 32 27.38 38.07 2.35
CA TYR A 32 27.57 36.65 2.66
C TYR A 32 26.28 35.92 3.03
N SER A 33 25.47 36.51 3.92
CA SER A 33 24.20 35.91 4.32
C SER A 33 23.28 35.76 3.13
N HIS A 34 23.20 36.77 2.25
CA HIS A 34 22.37 36.73 1.07
C HIS A 34 22.84 35.68 0.05
N VAL A 35 24.14 35.61 -0.27
CA VAL A 35 24.68 34.62 -1.22
C VAL A 35 24.46 33.19 -0.71
N TRP A 36 24.71 32.96 0.58
CA TRP A 36 24.47 31.65 1.18
C TRP A 36 22.98 31.31 1.23
N ASP A 37 22.18 32.15 1.87
CA ASP A 37 20.77 31.84 2.15
C ASP A 37 19.88 31.89 0.91
N GLY A 38 20.22 32.74 -0.08
CA GLY A 38 19.45 32.93 -1.30
C GLY A 38 19.84 32.01 -2.44
N HIS A 39 21.09 31.54 -2.49
CA HIS A 39 21.61 30.84 -3.68
C HIS A 39 22.31 29.52 -3.38
N LEU A 40 23.24 29.48 -2.43
CA LEU A 40 24.10 28.31 -2.24
C LEU A 40 23.53 27.26 -1.28
N ARG A 41 22.74 27.67 -0.28
CA ARG A 41 22.20 26.78 0.77
C ARG A 41 21.35 25.63 0.22
N HIS A 42 20.64 25.84 -0.89
CA HIS A 42 19.81 24.82 -1.52
C HIS A 42 20.59 23.89 -2.48
N LEU A 43 21.80 24.32 -2.89
CA LEU A 43 22.68 23.56 -3.79
C LEU A 43 23.69 22.68 -3.04
N SER A 44 23.74 22.76 -1.70
CA SER A 44 24.76 22.09 -0.87
C SER A 44 24.51 20.60 -0.63
N ASN A 45 24.12 19.84 -1.65
CA ASN A 45 24.07 18.37 -1.62
C ASN A 45 25.44 17.69 -1.83
N SER A 46 26.53 18.47 -1.80
CA SER A 46 27.90 17.96 -1.94
C SER A 46 28.31 17.14 -0.70
N PRO A 47 28.92 15.95 -0.86
CA PRO A 47 29.29 15.03 0.24
C PRO A 47 30.40 15.56 1.18
N LEU A 48 30.89 16.78 0.97
CA LEU A 48 31.97 17.40 1.75
C LEU A 48 31.53 18.04 3.08
N PHE A 49 30.24 18.10 3.39
CA PHE A 49 29.74 18.74 4.62
C PHE A 49 28.84 17.80 5.43
N SER A 50 29.47 17.06 6.34
CA SER A 50 28.82 16.32 7.41
C SER A 50 28.59 17.28 8.59
N GLU A 51 27.33 17.72 8.77
CA GLU A 51 26.63 17.99 10.05
C GLU A 51 25.73 19.24 10.05
N ASP A 52 25.94 20.24 9.21
CA ASP A 52 25.09 21.46 9.17
C ASP A 52 24.26 21.57 7.87
N LYS A 53 23.34 20.64 7.64
CA LYS A 53 22.41 20.72 6.49
C LYS A 53 21.28 21.72 6.77
N ASN A 54 21.01 22.62 5.80
CA ASN A 54 19.89 23.57 5.79
C ASN A 54 19.86 24.65 6.89
N GLN A 55 20.98 25.02 7.49
CA GLN A 55 21.00 26.14 8.44
C GLN A 55 21.18 27.50 7.76
N VAL A 56 20.46 28.51 8.27
CA VAL A 56 20.60 29.91 7.87
C VAL A 56 21.99 30.41 8.25
N TYR A 57 22.65 31.22 7.40
CA TYR A 57 24.05 31.67 7.56
C TYR A 57 24.40 32.16 8.98
N LYS A 58 23.44 32.79 9.67
CA LYS A 58 23.61 33.30 11.04
C LYS A 58 23.89 32.19 12.07
N LYS A 59 23.31 31.00 11.91
CA LYS A 59 23.34 29.89 12.88
C LYS A 59 24.56 28.97 12.74
N ILE A 60 25.31 29.09 11.65
CA ILE A 60 26.43 28.20 11.34
C ILE A 60 27.62 28.53 12.24
N LYS A 61 28.15 27.50 12.92
CA LYS A 61 29.26 27.64 13.87
C LYS A 61 30.60 27.86 13.16
N ASN A 62 30.89 27.09 12.11
CA ASN A 62 32.12 27.25 11.32
C ASN A 62 31.85 27.96 9.99
N LYS A 63 32.08 29.28 9.94
CA LYS A 63 31.79 30.13 8.76
C LYS A 63 32.95 30.20 7.76
N SER A 64 34.09 29.57 8.03
CA SER A 64 35.32 29.76 7.25
C SER A 64 35.22 29.20 5.82
N GLU A 65 34.73 27.97 5.68
CA GLU A 65 34.60 27.29 4.38
C GLU A 65 33.45 27.86 3.54
N ILE A 66 32.35 28.24 4.20
CA ILE A 66 31.20 28.87 3.53
C ILE A 66 31.56 30.23 2.95
N LYS A 67 32.37 31.02 3.66
CA LYS A 67 32.85 32.31 3.15
C LYS A 67 33.64 32.13 1.86
N LYS A 68 34.54 31.14 1.78
CA LYS A 68 35.29 30.84 0.54
C LYS A 68 34.37 30.54 -0.65
N LEU A 69 33.27 29.81 -0.43
CA LEU A 69 32.29 29.52 -1.48
C LEU A 69 31.50 30.76 -1.91
N CYS A 70 31.14 31.62 -0.94
CA CYS A 70 30.38 32.84 -1.21
C CYS A 70 31.24 33.91 -1.89
N GLU A 71 32.54 34.02 -1.54
CA GLU A 71 33.49 34.99 -2.09
C GLU A 71 33.58 34.93 -3.62
N VAL A 72 33.33 33.76 -4.21
CA VAL A 72 33.34 33.59 -5.67
C VAL A 72 32.19 34.37 -6.34
N TYR A 73 31.10 34.64 -5.61
CA TYR A 73 29.92 35.34 -6.09
C TYR A 73 29.74 36.72 -5.45
N MET A 74 30.79 37.26 -4.83
CA MET A 74 30.77 38.56 -4.15
C MET A 74 31.81 39.51 -4.76
N VAL A 75 31.40 40.75 -5.01
CA VAL A 75 32.27 41.79 -5.59
C VAL A 75 32.14 43.06 -4.77
N GLU A 76 33.28 43.69 -4.49
CA GLU A 76 33.31 45.04 -3.92
C GLU A 76 33.17 46.08 -5.03
N ILE A 77 32.22 47.00 -4.86
CA ILE A 77 31.93 48.08 -5.78
C ILE A 77 32.81 49.28 -5.46
N ASP A 78 33.55 49.74 -6.47
CA ASP A 78 34.15 51.06 -6.45
C ASP A 78 33.11 52.10 -6.94
N PRO A 79 32.76 53.13 -6.13
CA PRO A 79 31.80 54.16 -6.52
C PRO A 79 32.26 55.04 -7.70
N SER A 80 33.51 54.94 -8.14
CA SER A 80 34.04 55.67 -9.30
C SER A 80 33.84 55.00 -10.66
N LEU A 81 33.36 53.74 -10.69
CA LEU A 81 33.18 52.94 -11.92
C LEU A 81 31.71 52.51 -12.11
N ASP A 82 31.29 52.30 -13.37
CA ASP A 82 29.93 51.85 -13.69
C ASP A 82 29.62 50.43 -13.16
N ILE A 83 28.47 50.29 -12.50
CA ILE A 83 28.04 49.06 -11.82
C ILE A 83 27.83 47.91 -12.83
N GLN A 84 27.36 48.21 -14.04
CA GLN A 84 27.17 47.19 -15.08
C GLN A 84 28.51 46.62 -15.57
N GLN A 85 29.52 47.47 -15.77
CA GLN A 85 30.85 47.02 -16.17
C GLN A 85 31.52 46.15 -15.10
N GLN A 86 31.36 46.49 -13.82
CA GLN A 86 31.88 45.70 -12.69
C GLN A 86 31.22 44.31 -12.60
N CYS A 87 29.91 44.22 -12.89
CA CYS A 87 29.19 42.95 -12.96
C CYS A 87 29.66 42.06 -14.13
N ILE A 88 29.91 42.65 -15.30
CA ILE A 88 30.39 41.93 -16.49
C ILE A 88 31.80 41.39 -16.26
N HIS A 89 32.70 42.22 -15.73
CA HIS A 89 34.07 41.81 -15.42
C HIS A 89 34.11 40.65 -14.41
N ALA A 90 33.24 40.68 -13.38
CA ALA A 90 33.19 39.62 -12.38
C ALA A 90 32.66 38.28 -12.93
N ARG A 91 31.68 38.31 -13.85
CA ARG A 91 31.16 37.11 -14.52
C ARG A 91 32.21 36.49 -15.46
N ASN A 92 32.95 37.32 -16.19
CA ASN A 92 34.04 36.85 -17.05
C ASN A 92 35.19 36.21 -16.24
N LYS A 93 35.48 36.74 -15.04
CA LYS A 93 36.43 36.13 -14.10
C LYS A 93 35.98 34.75 -13.58
N PHE A 94 34.67 34.50 -13.53
CA PHE A 94 34.10 33.22 -13.11
C PHE A 94 34.31 32.12 -14.18
N SER A 95 34.11 32.44 -15.46
CA SER A 95 34.38 31.51 -16.57
C SER A 95 35.85 31.09 -16.67
N ASN A 96 36.80 31.97 -16.35
CA ASN A 96 38.24 31.67 -16.40
C ASN A 96 38.80 30.91 -15.18
N LYS A 97 38.02 30.68 -14.12
CA LYS A 97 38.51 30.02 -12.87
C LYS A 97 38.18 28.53 -12.79
N GLN A 98 37.19 28.05 -13.54
CA GLN A 98 36.88 26.62 -13.65
C GLN A 98 37.98 25.83 -14.38
N THR A 99 38.85 26.51 -15.14
CA THR A 99 40.00 25.89 -15.84
C THR A 99 41.26 25.71 -14.98
N ASN A 100 41.39 26.39 -13.84
CA ASN A 100 42.63 26.40 -13.05
C ASN A 100 42.52 25.76 -11.65
N THR A 101 41.38 25.17 -11.28
CA THR A 101 41.15 24.65 -9.91
C THR A 101 40.93 23.13 -9.84
N THR A 102 41.25 22.39 -10.91
CA THR A 102 41.26 20.92 -10.95
C THR A 102 42.68 20.33 -11.04
N ILE A 103 43.72 21.15 -10.98
CA ILE A 103 45.13 20.72 -11.00
C ILE A 103 45.84 21.28 -9.77
N ASN A 104 45.47 20.83 -8.56
CA ASN A 104 46.33 20.86 -7.36
C ASN A 104 45.53 20.43 -6.11
N SER A 105 45.31 19.13 -5.94
CA SER A 105 45.27 18.49 -4.62
C SER A 105 44.90 17.02 -4.81
N PHE A 106 45.89 16.13 -4.88
CA PHE A 106 45.85 14.77 -4.33
C PHE A 106 47.25 14.15 -4.53
N ASN A 107 48.17 14.51 -3.63
CA ASN A 107 49.32 13.64 -3.33
C ASN A 107 48.83 12.62 -2.31
N PHE A 108 48.79 11.35 -2.71
CA PHE A 108 48.76 10.22 -1.80
C PHE A 108 49.90 9.29 -2.21
N ASP A 109 50.89 9.17 -1.34
CA ASP A 109 51.98 8.22 -1.49
C ASP A 109 51.44 6.79 -1.37
N SER A 110 51.69 5.96 -2.37
CA SER A 110 51.73 4.52 -2.20
C SER A 110 52.58 3.88 -3.30
N ASN A 111 53.88 3.75 -3.01
CA ASN A 111 54.73 2.68 -3.55
C ASN A 111 54.16 1.33 -3.11
N SER A 112 53.08 0.88 -3.73
CA SER A 112 52.53 -0.47 -3.58
C SER A 112 51.36 -0.71 -4.53
N LEU A 113 51.54 -0.52 -5.84
CA LEU A 113 50.62 -1.07 -6.84
C LEU A 113 51.24 -1.09 -8.25
N GLU A 114 52.54 -1.41 -8.32
CA GLU A 114 53.27 -1.57 -9.58
C GLU A 114 53.04 -2.94 -10.26
N GLN A 115 52.04 -3.70 -9.84
CA GLN A 115 51.71 -5.00 -10.42
C GLN A 115 50.22 -5.25 -10.41
N THR A 116 49.46 -4.50 -11.21
CA THR A 116 48.20 -4.95 -11.84
C THR A 116 47.59 -3.77 -12.58
N LEU A 117 47.83 -3.69 -13.89
CA LEU A 117 46.99 -3.10 -14.95
C LEU A 117 47.86 -2.73 -16.16
N ASN A 118 48.57 -3.73 -16.70
CA ASN A 118 48.75 -3.79 -18.14
C ASN A 118 47.37 -4.10 -18.72
N ASN A 119 46.67 -3.09 -19.23
CA ASN A 119 45.82 -3.20 -20.41
C ASN A 119 45.23 -1.83 -20.78
N ASN A 120 45.56 -1.43 -22.01
CA ASN A 120 44.77 -0.63 -22.93
C ASN A 120 44.77 0.91 -22.80
N GLN A 121 45.37 1.47 -23.86
CA GLN A 121 44.97 2.67 -24.61
C GLN A 121 45.42 4.04 -24.06
N GLN A 122 46.57 4.47 -24.60
CA GLN A 122 46.91 5.85 -24.87
C GLN A 122 45.94 6.45 -25.91
N GLU A 123 45.52 7.69 -25.68
CA GLU A 123 45.41 8.69 -26.75
C GLU A 123 45.77 10.07 -26.21
N VAL A 124 46.78 10.67 -26.85
CA VAL A 124 47.35 12.00 -26.58
C VAL A 124 47.17 12.83 -27.85
N GLN A 125 46.53 14.00 -27.70
CA GLN A 125 46.64 15.26 -28.47
C GLN A 125 46.48 15.27 -30.01
N ILE A 126 45.33 15.80 -30.46
CA ILE A 126 45.04 16.17 -31.85
C ILE A 126 45.22 17.69 -32.06
N TRP A 127 46.45 18.20 -32.03
CA TRP A 127 46.77 19.53 -32.63
C TRP A 127 48.20 19.62 -33.21
N GLN A 128 48.86 18.51 -33.53
CA GLN A 128 50.22 18.53 -34.10
C GLN A 128 50.46 17.67 -35.35
N CYS A 129 49.44 17.22 -36.08
CA CYS A 129 49.62 16.37 -37.27
C CYS A 129 49.19 17.00 -38.61
N ILE A 130 49.72 18.18 -38.97
CA ILE A 130 49.75 18.61 -40.40
C ILE A 130 51.15 18.50 -41.02
N THR A 131 52.19 18.14 -40.25
CA THR A 131 53.51 17.88 -40.85
C THR A 131 54.15 16.64 -40.23
N GLN A 132 53.90 15.48 -40.85
CA GLN A 132 54.92 14.48 -41.22
C GLN A 132 54.29 13.12 -41.57
N ASN A 133 54.55 12.66 -42.81
CA ASN A 133 54.44 11.30 -43.37
C ASN A 133 53.17 10.48 -43.08
N CYS A 134 52.21 10.54 -44.01
CA CYS A 134 51.18 9.52 -44.19
C CYS A 134 51.49 8.69 -45.45
N PRO A 135 51.33 7.36 -45.47
CA PRO A 135 51.60 6.54 -46.65
C PRO A 135 50.67 6.92 -47.82
N GLU A 136 51.25 7.20 -49.00
CA GLU A 136 50.57 7.70 -50.21
C GLU A 136 49.36 6.88 -50.71
N ASN A 137 49.13 5.67 -50.21
CA ASN A 137 48.14 4.75 -50.76
C ASN A 137 46.74 4.80 -50.12
N GLN A 138 46.55 5.47 -48.98
CA GLN A 138 45.20 5.66 -48.39
C GLN A 138 44.60 7.06 -48.65
N LEU A 139 45.42 8.00 -49.13
CA LEU A 139 44.95 9.34 -49.53
C LEU A 139 44.35 9.34 -50.94
N LYS A 140 44.73 8.37 -51.79
CA LYS A 140 44.26 8.23 -53.18
C LYS A 140 42.79 7.86 -53.32
N ASP A 141 42.20 7.14 -52.36
CA ASP A 141 40.79 6.74 -52.42
C ASP A 141 39.83 7.83 -51.93
N VAL A 142 40.30 8.73 -51.07
CA VAL A 142 39.53 9.90 -50.59
C VAL A 142 39.65 11.09 -51.56
N LEU A 143 40.76 11.19 -52.28
CA LEU A 143 41.04 12.25 -53.27
C LEU A 143 40.51 11.95 -54.69
N GLN A 144 39.70 10.91 -54.91
CA GLN A 144 39.19 10.61 -56.26
C GLN A 144 38.17 11.63 -56.80
N HIS A 145 37.75 12.61 -56.00
CA HIS A 145 36.99 13.77 -56.45
C HIS A 145 37.77 15.05 -56.12
N ASP A 146 38.30 15.67 -57.17
CA ASP A 146 39.31 16.73 -57.22
C ASP A 146 38.96 18.08 -56.58
N ASP A 147 38.11 18.19 -55.55
CA ASP A 147 37.94 19.44 -54.78
C ASP A 147 37.42 19.17 -53.35
N PHE A 148 38.29 19.24 -52.34
CA PHE A 148 37.87 19.19 -50.91
C PHE A 148 36.99 20.40 -50.54
N ILE A 149 37.28 21.55 -51.14
CA ILE A 149 36.52 22.79 -51.00
C ILE A 149 36.46 23.48 -52.36
N ARG A 150 35.25 23.73 -52.89
CA ARG A 150 35.04 24.48 -54.14
C ARG A 150 34.26 25.75 -53.86
N ILE A 151 34.86 26.90 -54.19
CA ILE A 151 34.18 28.20 -54.12
C ILE A 151 33.74 28.60 -55.53
N VAL A 152 32.44 28.57 -55.80
CA VAL A 152 31.87 29.02 -57.07
C VAL A 152 31.46 30.48 -56.91
N GLN A 153 32.16 31.38 -57.61
CA GLN A 153 31.78 32.78 -57.66
C GLN A 153 30.67 32.97 -58.69
N ILE A 154 29.50 33.43 -58.23
CA ILE A 154 28.33 33.69 -59.07
C ILE A 154 28.31 35.17 -59.49
N ASN A 155 28.65 36.08 -58.58
CA ASN A 155 28.98 37.48 -58.87
C ASN A 155 29.88 38.07 -57.77
N GLU A 156 30.23 39.36 -57.82
CA GLU A 156 31.13 40.01 -56.84
C GLU A 156 30.68 39.84 -55.38
N ASN A 157 29.37 39.71 -55.15
CA ASN A 157 28.76 39.65 -53.82
C ASN A 157 28.24 38.26 -53.42
N LEU A 158 28.22 37.30 -54.35
CA LEU A 158 27.66 35.95 -54.15
C LEU A 158 28.69 34.89 -54.51
N LYS A 159 29.13 34.18 -53.48
CA LYS A 159 30.01 33.00 -53.58
C LYS A 159 29.27 31.82 -52.96
N ARG A 160 29.22 30.69 -53.66
CA ARG A 160 28.81 29.38 -53.10
C ARG A 160 30.04 28.62 -52.66
N LEU A 161 29.95 27.93 -51.53
CA LEU A 161 31.01 27.15 -50.93
C LEU A 161 30.53 25.70 -50.84
N TYR A 162 31.13 24.82 -51.64
CA TYR A 162 30.96 23.37 -51.57
C TYR A 162 32.09 22.81 -50.71
N ILE A 163 31.75 22.00 -49.70
CA ILE A 163 32.72 21.40 -48.77
C ILE A 163 32.44 19.89 -48.75
N ALA A 164 33.45 19.10 -49.06
CA ALA A 164 33.40 17.65 -48.90
C ALA A 164 33.73 17.29 -47.43
N GLY A 165 32.75 17.36 -46.54
CA GLY A 165 32.97 17.06 -45.11
C GLY A 165 31.90 17.65 -44.19
N GLU A 166 32.25 17.80 -42.91
CA GLU A 166 31.39 18.42 -41.89
C GLU A 166 31.86 19.85 -41.60
N VAL A 167 30.91 20.76 -41.40
CA VAL A 167 31.18 22.15 -41.05
C VAL A 167 30.85 22.36 -39.58
N LEU A 168 31.87 22.63 -38.76
CA LEU A 168 31.70 23.04 -37.36
C LEU A 168 31.67 24.57 -37.27
N ALA A 169 30.55 25.15 -36.85
CA ALA A 169 30.39 26.59 -36.64
C ALA A 169 30.00 26.88 -35.18
N GLU A 170 30.95 27.33 -34.35
CA GLU A 170 30.74 27.58 -32.92
C GLU A 170 29.63 28.61 -32.63
N ASN A 171 29.46 29.58 -33.52
CA ASN A 171 28.48 30.67 -33.39
C ASN A 171 27.29 30.53 -34.36
N GLY A 172 27.12 29.37 -35.00
CA GLY A 172 26.03 29.07 -35.92
C GLY A 172 26.12 29.72 -37.32
N PHE A 173 25.06 29.56 -38.12
CA PHE A 173 24.93 30.11 -39.47
C PHE A 173 23.91 31.27 -39.51
N LEU A 174 24.27 32.39 -40.14
CA LEU A 174 23.37 33.53 -40.36
C LEU A 174 22.83 33.49 -41.79
N GLN A 175 21.51 33.34 -41.94
CA GLN A 175 20.83 33.41 -43.24
C GLN A 175 20.17 34.78 -43.44
N ARG A 176 20.50 35.47 -44.54
CA ARG A 176 19.88 36.75 -44.88
C ARG A 176 18.39 36.54 -45.16
N SER A 177 17.52 37.13 -44.35
CA SER A 177 16.06 36.89 -44.39
C SER A 177 15.20 38.16 -44.53
N ASP A 178 15.84 39.32 -44.77
CA ASP A 178 15.21 40.64 -44.92
C ASP A 178 14.09 40.64 -45.99
N ALA A 179 12.94 41.23 -45.68
CA ALA A 179 11.80 41.30 -46.60
C ALA A 179 12.13 42.03 -47.91
N ARG A 180 13.09 42.97 -47.90
CA ARG A 180 13.52 43.74 -49.08
C ARG A 180 14.23 42.91 -50.15
N VAL A 181 14.67 41.69 -49.81
CA VAL A 181 15.32 40.77 -50.74
C VAL A 181 14.46 39.56 -51.08
N LYS A 182 13.15 39.62 -50.77
CA LYS A 182 12.18 38.55 -51.03
C LYS A 182 11.03 39.11 -51.85
N GLU A 183 10.52 38.30 -52.77
CA GLU A 183 9.33 38.56 -53.57
C GLU A 183 8.37 37.37 -53.45
N HIS A 184 7.09 37.55 -53.83
CA HIS A 184 6.07 36.50 -53.80
C HIS A 184 5.92 35.80 -52.42
N ILE A 185 5.79 36.58 -51.33
CA ILE A 185 5.65 36.05 -49.96
C ILE A 185 4.20 35.61 -49.72
N GLU A 186 3.97 34.31 -49.59
CA GLU A 186 2.66 33.71 -49.32
C GLU A 186 2.68 32.82 -48.06
N PRO A 187 1.55 32.70 -47.32
CA PRO A 187 1.47 31.80 -46.18
C PRO A 187 1.44 30.34 -46.65
N LEU A 188 2.18 29.47 -45.95
CA LEU A 188 2.13 28.03 -46.18
C LEU A 188 0.77 27.47 -45.70
N LYS A 189 0.20 26.53 -46.46
CA LYS A 189 -1.09 25.88 -46.16
C LYS A 189 -0.98 24.38 -46.39
N GLY A 190 -1.78 23.61 -45.67
CA GLY A 190 -1.80 22.15 -45.79
C GLY A 190 -0.50 21.53 -45.29
N CYS A 191 0.13 22.17 -44.30
CA CYS A 191 1.43 21.76 -43.79
C CYS A 191 1.34 20.51 -42.93
N VAL A 192 0.22 20.28 -42.23
CA VAL A 192 -0.02 19.05 -41.47
C VAL A 192 0.08 17.83 -42.38
N ASP A 193 -0.63 17.85 -43.52
CA ASP A 193 -0.65 16.72 -44.46
C ASP A 193 0.74 16.48 -45.08
N LYS A 194 1.47 17.55 -45.41
CA LYS A 194 2.86 17.46 -45.87
C LYS A 194 3.75 16.75 -44.85
N ILE A 195 3.66 17.09 -43.57
CA ILE A 195 4.48 16.45 -42.52
C ILE A 195 4.07 15.00 -42.30
N LEU A 196 2.77 14.68 -42.33
CA LEU A 196 2.28 13.32 -42.15
C LEU A 196 2.79 12.37 -43.25
N ASN A 197 3.07 12.91 -44.44
CA ASN A 197 3.62 12.14 -45.57
C ASN A 197 5.16 12.07 -45.56
N LEU A 198 5.85 12.89 -44.76
CA LEU A 198 7.31 12.82 -44.63
C LEU A 198 7.72 11.74 -43.62
N THR A 199 8.71 10.93 -43.99
CA THR A 199 9.22 9.85 -43.13
C THR A 199 10.67 10.07 -42.77
N GLY A 200 10.96 10.23 -41.47
CA GLY A 200 12.34 10.22 -40.98
C GLY A 200 12.95 8.82 -41.08
N LYS A 201 14.15 8.71 -41.64
CA LYS A 201 14.87 7.43 -41.82
C LYS A 201 16.16 7.44 -41.02
N SER A 202 16.60 6.23 -40.68
CA SER A 202 17.96 6.01 -40.21
C SER A 202 18.75 5.26 -41.26
N PHE A 203 19.93 5.79 -41.61
CA PHE A 203 20.76 5.25 -42.67
C PHE A 203 22.24 5.33 -42.29
N LYS A 204 23.06 4.60 -43.05
CA LYS A 204 24.52 4.71 -43.06
C LYS A 204 24.95 5.15 -44.45
N TYR A 205 25.98 5.97 -44.53
CA TYR A 205 26.61 6.23 -45.83
C TYR A 205 27.38 5.00 -46.28
N ILE A 206 27.39 4.72 -47.59
CA ILE A 206 28.16 3.61 -48.16
C ILE A 206 29.63 3.81 -47.77
N GLY A 207 30.25 2.78 -47.19
CA GLY A 207 31.64 2.84 -46.71
C GLY A 207 31.84 3.49 -45.33
N LYS A 208 30.78 3.91 -44.63
CA LYS A 208 30.85 4.44 -43.25
C LYS A 208 29.98 3.64 -42.29
N ASP A 209 30.51 3.33 -41.12
CA ASP A 209 29.79 2.54 -40.11
C ASP A 209 28.88 3.36 -39.18
N GLU A 210 29.00 4.68 -39.21
CA GLU A 210 28.22 5.59 -38.38
C GLU A 210 26.76 5.68 -38.86
N LYS A 211 25.82 5.46 -37.93
CA LYS A 211 24.38 5.55 -38.16
C LYS A 211 23.93 7.00 -38.02
N LYS A 212 23.33 7.57 -39.06
CA LYS A 212 22.75 8.93 -39.07
C LYS A 212 21.23 8.88 -39.21
N LEU A 213 20.58 9.98 -38.84
CA LEU A 213 19.13 10.21 -38.98
C LEU A 213 18.91 11.35 -39.96
N GLY A 214 17.91 11.23 -40.83
CA GLY A 214 17.58 12.26 -41.80
C GLY A 214 16.46 11.83 -42.73
N PHE A 215 16.43 12.40 -43.93
CA PHE A 215 15.45 12.12 -44.96
C PHE A 215 16.12 11.59 -46.22
N ILE A 216 15.36 10.84 -47.03
CA ILE A 216 15.78 10.42 -48.36
C ILE A 216 15.29 11.48 -49.36
N ALA A 217 16.20 12.05 -50.15
CA ALA A 217 15.90 13.20 -51.01
C ALA A 217 14.76 12.92 -52.01
N GLN A 218 14.69 11.71 -52.55
CA GLN A 218 13.63 11.28 -53.47
C GLN A 218 12.25 11.25 -52.79
N GLU A 219 12.17 10.75 -51.55
CA GLU A 219 10.91 10.75 -50.79
C GLU A 219 10.48 12.18 -50.44
N VAL A 220 11.44 13.06 -50.12
CA VAL A 220 11.14 14.49 -49.88
C VAL A 220 10.69 15.18 -51.16
N GLN A 221 11.26 14.84 -52.31
CA GLN A 221 10.93 15.45 -53.60
C GLN A 221 9.48 15.22 -54.01
N GLU A 222 8.90 14.08 -53.64
CA GLU A 222 7.49 13.77 -53.90
C GLU A 222 6.53 14.64 -53.07
N VAL A 223 6.94 15.08 -51.87
CA VAL A 223 6.08 15.79 -50.91
C VAL A 223 6.35 17.30 -50.87
N CYS A 224 7.62 17.69 -50.87
CA CYS A 224 8.13 19.07 -50.81
C CYS A 224 9.27 19.25 -51.83
N PRO A 225 8.98 19.27 -53.14
CA PRO A 225 10.00 19.43 -54.19
C PRO A 225 10.82 20.71 -54.04
N GLU A 226 10.25 21.76 -53.43
CA GLU A 226 10.92 23.04 -53.15
C GLU A 226 12.14 22.93 -52.21
N LEU A 227 12.25 21.84 -51.45
CA LEU A 227 13.36 21.60 -50.52
C LEU A 227 14.46 20.72 -51.10
N VAL A 228 14.32 20.25 -52.34
CA VAL A 228 15.27 19.34 -52.96
C VAL A 228 16.03 20.05 -54.08
N HIS A 229 17.34 19.90 -54.10
CA HIS A 229 18.21 20.45 -55.12
C HIS A 229 18.97 19.34 -55.82
N GLU A 230 19.02 19.41 -57.15
CA GLU A 230 19.75 18.47 -58.00
C GLU A 230 21.03 19.15 -58.50
N ASP A 231 22.16 18.46 -58.33
CA ASP A 231 23.47 18.88 -58.85
C ASP A 231 24.17 17.73 -59.58
N GLU A 232 25.40 17.99 -60.05
CA GLU A 232 26.24 17.00 -60.76
C GLU A 232 26.58 15.76 -59.92
N PHE A 233 26.41 15.82 -58.60
CA PHE A 233 26.76 14.77 -57.64
C PHE A 233 25.53 14.03 -57.08
N GLY A 234 24.32 14.58 -57.22
CA GLY A 234 23.07 13.91 -56.89
C GLY A 234 21.99 14.85 -56.34
N LEU A 235 21.05 14.28 -55.59
CA LEU A 235 19.98 15.02 -54.92
C LEU A 235 20.38 15.37 -53.49
N SER A 236 20.19 16.63 -53.12
CA SER A 236 20.42 17.18 -51.78
C SER A 236 19.15 17.81 -51.22
N VAL A 237 19.02 17.87 -49.89
CA VAL A 237 17.81 18.37 -49.20
C VAL A 237 18.15 19.55 -48.30
N ASP A 238 17.40 20.65 -48.42
CA ASP A 238 17.38 21.74 -47.44
C ASP A 238 16.54 21.33 -46.22
N VAL A 239 17.21 20.73 -45.23
CA VAL A 239 16.59 20.29 -43.99
C VAL A 239 16.09 21.48 -43.13
N ILE A 240 16.71 22.66 -43.26
CA ILE A 240 16.32 23.85 -42.49
C ILE A 240 14.97 24.39 -42.99
N GLY A 241 14.71 24.30 -44.29
CA GLY A 241 13.44 24.67 -44.91
C GLY A 241 12.22 23.88 -44.43
N ILE A 242 12.41 22.76 -43.70
CA ILE A 242 11.33 22.00 -43.06
C ILE A 242 10.75 22.76 -41.85
N ILE A 243 11.53 23.59 -41.16
CA ILE A 243 11.13 24.25 -39.91
C ILE A 243 9.88 25.14 -40.09
N PRO A 244 9.79 26.02 -41.11
CA PRO A 244 8.57 26.78 -41.38
C PRO A 244 7.32 25.91 -41.61
N ILE A 245 7.47 24.75 -42.26
CA ILE A 245 6.37 23.80 -42.51
C ILE A 245 5.87 23.23 -41.16
N LEU A 246 6.79 22.83 -40.28
CA LEU A 246 6.46 22.35 -38.92
C LEU A 246 5.71 23.39 -38.09
N VAL A 247 6.13 24.67 -38.18
CA VAL A 247 5.49 25.76 -37.43
C VAL A 247 4.05 25.98 -37.89
N GLU A 248 3.79 26.04 -39.19
CA GLU A 248 2.43 26.24 -39.70
C GLU A 248 1.55 25.02 -39.45
N ALA A 249 2.08 23.80 -39.53
CA ALA A 249 1.33 22.60 -39.18
C ALA A 249 0.90 22.58 -37.70
N LEU A 250 1.77 23.01 -36.77
CA LEU A 250 1.41 23.12 -35.36
C LEU A 250 0.30 24.17 -35.14
N LYS A 251 0.31 25.28 -35.88
CA LYS A 251 -0.76 26.28 -35.85
C LYS A 251 -2.08 25.73 -36.40
N GLU A 252 -2.03 24.98 -37.50
CA GLU A 252 -3.19 24.28 -38.08
C GLU A 252 -3.80 23.29 -37.07
N ILE A 253 -2.97 22.46 -36.41
CA ILE A 253 -3.40 21.53 -35.36
C ILE A 253 -4.03 22.28 -34.18
N HIS A 254 -3.38 23.34 -33.69
CA HIS A 254 -3.90 24.13 -32.57
C HIS A 254 -5.26 24.76 -32.91
N LYS A 255 -5.42 25.29 -34.13
CA LYS A 255 -6.69 25.84 -34.60
C LYS A 255 -7.80 24.79 -34.57
N ALA A 256 -7.56 23.60 -35.13
CA ALA A 256 -8.52 22.50 -35.12
C ALA A 256 -8.91 22.04 -33.69
N ALA A 257 -7.93 21.97 -32.79
CA ALA A 257 -8.18 21.64 -31.38
C ALA A 257 -9.01 22.72 -30.66
N SER A 258 -8.77 24.00 -30.95
CA SER A 258 -9.50 25.12 -30.35
C SER A 258 -10.96 25.18 -30.83
N GLU A 259 -11.22 24.92 -32.11
CA GLU A 259 -12.57 24.86 -32.68
C GLU A 259 -13.39 23.70 -32.09
N THR A 260 -12.76 22.54 -31.88
CA THR A 260 -13.39 21.37 -31.23
C THR A 260 -13.78 21.67 -29.78
N LYS A 261 -12.93 22.38 -29.04
CA LYS A 261 -13.18 22.73 -27.63
C LYS A 261 -14.38 23.67 -27.45
N ASN A 262 -14.56 24.62 -28.36
CA ASN A 262 -15.69 25.57 -28.33
C ASN A 262 -17.03 24.92 -28.68
N ASN A 263 -17.04 23.86 -29.50
CA ASN A 263 -18.26 23.12 -29.82
C ASN A 263 -18.75 22.23 -28.65
N ASN A 264 -17.83 21.75 -27.82
CA ASN A 264 -18.17 20.91 -26.66
C ASN A 264 -18.68 21.73 -25.47
N SER A 265 -18.22 22.97 -25.27
CA SER A 265 -18.68 23.83 -24.16
C SER A 265 -20.15 24.23 -24.30
N SER A 266 -20.63 24.57 -25.51
CA SER A 266 -22.04 24.90 -25.74
C SER A 266 -22.99 23.72 -25.49
N LYS A 267 -22.55 22.49 -25.82
CA LYS A 267 -23.31 21.27 -25.53
C LYS A 267 -23.31 20.93 -24.04
N LEU A 268 -22.18 21.13 -23.36
CA LEU A 268 -22.06 21.00 -21.89
C LEU A 268 -22.95 22.00 -21.14
N GLU A 269 -23.10 23.22 -21.65
CA GLU A 269 -23.94 24.26 -21.04
C GLU A 269 -25.45 23.96 -21.22
N SER A 270 -25.84 23.38 -22.36
CA SER A 270 -27.21 22.88 -22.54
C SER A 270 -27.53 21.68 -21.64
N LEU A 271 -26.55 20.80 -21.42
CA LEU A 271 -26.69 19.63 -20.56
C LEU A 271 -26.69 20.00 -19.08
N SER A 272 -25.85 20.96 -18.67
CA SER A 272 -25.80 21.44 -17.28
C SER A 272 -27.10 22.12 -16.87
N LYS A 273 -27.73 22.86 -17.79
CA LYS A 273 -29.03 23.48 -17.57
C LYS A 273 -30.13 22.42 -17.35
N ALA A 274 -30.19 21.40 -18.21
CA ALA A 274 -31.12 20.29 -18.05
C ALA A 274 -30.90 19.50 -16.75
N THR A 275 -29.64 19.30 -16.32
CA THR A 275 -29.34 18.64 -15.04
C THR A 275 -29.71 19.49 -13.83
N ASN A 276 -29.57 20.81 -13.92
CA ASN A 276 -29.95 21.72 -12.83
C ASN A 276 -31.47 21.79 -12.67
N ASP A 277 -32.22 21.80 -13.77
CA ASP A 277 -33.68 21.76 -13.76
C ASP A 277 -34.20 20.43 -13.15
N ALA A 278 -33.57 19.31 -13.49
CA ALA A 278 -33.88 18.01 -12.89
C ALA A 278 -33.53 17.93 -11.38
N LEU A 279 -32.42 18.57 -10.98
CA LEU A 279 -32.00 18.64 -9.57
C LEU A 279 -32.98 19.46 -8.73
N GLU A 280 -33.55 20.53 -9.29
CA GLU A 280 -34.54 21.36 -8.59
C GLU A 280 -35.85 20.60 -8.36
N ILE A 281 -36.29 19.81 -9.33
CA ILE A 281 -37.45 18.91 -9.19
C ILE A 281 -37.19 17.85 -8.11
N ALA A 282 -35.99 17.26 -8.07
CA ALA A 282 -35.62 16.27 -7.06
C ALA A 282 -35.59 16.87 -5.65
N LYS A 283 -35.06 18.10 -5.48
CA LYS A 283 -35.06 18.81 -4.18
C LYS A 283 -36.46 19.17 -3.71
N LYS A 284 -37.37 19.49 -4.64
CA LYS A 284 -38.78 19.75 -4.31
C LYS A 284 -39.46 18.49 -3.77
N PHE A 285 -39.21 17.34 -4.40
CA PHE A 285 -39.66 16.03 -3.90
C PHE A 285 -39.03 15.66 -2.55
N GLU A 286 -37.75 15.94 -2.34
CA GLU A 286 -37.05 15.71 -1.07
C GLU A 286 -37.66 16.52 0.09
N ASN A 287 -38.04 17.77 -0.16
CA ASN A 287 -38.67 18.61 0.85
C ASN A 287 -40.10 18.13 1.20
N GLU A 288 -40.85 17.60 0.23
CA GLU A 288 -42.13 16.95 0.48
C GLU A 288 -41.95 15.66 1.32
N LEU A 289 -40.91 14.87 1.07
CA LEU A 289 -40.56 13.69 1.87
C LEU A 289 -40.11 14.05 3.31
N LYS A 290 -39.32 15.11 3.49
CA LYS A 290 -38.85 15.57 4.82
C LYS A 290 -40.00 15.99 5.74
N THR A 291 -41.09 16.53 5.21
CA THR A 291 -42.27 16.86 6.04
C THR A 291 -42.99 15.62 6.57
N THR A 292 -42.82 14.46 5.92
CA THR A 292 -43.42 13.19 6.34
C THR A 292 -42.52 12.41 7.33
N GLN A 293 -41.21 12.67 7.35
CA GLN A 293 -40.21 11.96 8.17
C GLN A 293 -39.85 12.65 9.50
N LEU A 294 -40.43 13.81 9.80
CA LEU A 294 -40.10 14.67 10.95
C LEU A 294 -40.40 14.07 12.35
N SER A 295 -40.81 12.80 12.44
CA SER A 295 -41.15 12.14 13.71
C SER A 295 -40.19 11.04 14.18
N HIS A 296 -39.07 10.73 13.49
CA HIS A 296 -38.24 9.60 13.94
C HIS A 296 -36.71 9.78 14.02
N ASP A 297 -36.06 10.66 13.26
CA ASP A 297 -34.60 10.52 13.08
C ASP A 297 -33.78 11.76 13.50
N ASN A 298 -33.83 12.14 14.78
CA ASN A 298 -32.85 13.07 15.36
C ASN A 298 -31.97 12.41 16.42
N LEU A 299 -31.30 11.29 16.09
CA LEU A 299 -30.24 10.77 16.97
C LEU A 299 -29.13 9.95 16.30
N PHE A 300 -28.75 10.13 15.02
CA PHE A 300 -27.44 9.58 14.59
C PHE A 300 -26.75 10.49 13.58
N GLN A 301 -25.62 11.03 14.04
CA GLN A 301 -24.66 11.85 13.33
C GLN A 301 -23.91 10.99 12.28
N GLU A 302 -23.76 11.51 11.06
CA GLU A 302 -23.13 10.83 9.93
C GLU A 302 -21.74 10.27 10.27
N PHE A 303 -21.61 8.94 10.21
CA PHE A 303 -20.32 8.26 10.25
C PHE A 303 -19.67 8.27 8.86
N PRO A 304 -18.32 8.37 8.76
CA PRO A 304 -17.62 8.28 7.49
C PRO A 304 -17.94 6.94 6.81
N THR A 305 -18.30 6.98 5.53
CA THR A 305 -18.70 5.80 4.76
C THR A 305 -17.51 4.86 4.57
N TYR A 306 -17.28 3.98 5.54
CA TYR A 306 -16.41 2.83 5.38
C TYR A 306 -17.11 1.85 4.44
N ASN A 307 -16.51 1.64 3.27
CA ASN A 307 -16.99 0.62 2.33
C ASN A 307 -16.59 -0.78 2.84
N PHE A 308 -17.19 -1.22 3.95
CA PHE A 308 -17.13 -2.59 4.48
C PHE A 308 -17.30 -3.68 3.41
N SER A 309 -16.24 -4.41 3.10
CA SER A 309 -16.24 -5.47 2.08
C SER A 309 -15.53 -6.70 2.62
N MET A 310 -16.07 -7.89 2.34
CA MET A 310 -15.48 -9.18 2.73
C MET A 310 -14.55 -9.79 1.68
N GLY A 311 -14.46 -9.19 0.49
CA GLY A 311 -13.73 -9.75 -0.64
C GLY A 311 -14.38 -9.44 -1.99
N PRO A 312 -13.92 -10.09 -3.08
CA PRO A 312 -14.55 -10.02 -4.40
C PRO A 312 -16.02 -10.46 -4.37
N ALA A 313 -16.86 -9.78 -5.13
CA ALA A 313 -18.30 -10.04 -5.20
C ALA A 313 -18.64 -11.50 -5.53
N VAL A 314 -17.88 -12.11 -6.44
CA VAL A 314 -18.11 -13.49 -6.87
C VAL A 314 -17.77 -14.49 -5.75
N ILE A 315 -16.63 -14.32 -5.09
CA ILE A 315 -16.20 -15.22 -4.00
C ILE A 315 -17.14 -15.08 -2.80
N THR A 316 -17.51 -13.84 -2.45
CA THR A 316 -18.41 -13.56 -1.33
C THR A 316 -19.81 -14.12 -1.57
N LEU A 317 -20.32 -14.11 -2.82
CA LEU A 317 -21.59 -14.73 -3.19
C LEU A 317 -21.57 -16.25 -2.96
N PHE A 318 -20.54 -16.94 -3.43
CA PHE A 318 -20.39 -18.39 -3.22
C PHE A 318 -20.25 -18.72 -1.74
N ALA A 319 -19.42 -17.96 -1.01
CA ALA A 319 -19.26 -18.11 0.43
C ALA A 319 -20.57 -17.88 1.19
N ALA A 320 -21.34 -16.84 0.85
CA ALA A 320 -22.64 -16.55 1.46
C ALA A 320 -23.65 -17.69 1.22
N SER A 321 -23.67 -18.24 0.01
CA SER A 321 -24.54 -19.34 -0.37
C SER A 321 -24.21 -20.62 0.43
N ILE A 322 -22.92 -20.98 0.50
CA ILE A 322 -22.45 -22.13 1.28
C ILE A 322 -22.75 -21.93 2.77
N LEU A 323 -22.46 -20.74 3.30
CA LEU A 323 -22.65 -20.45 4.71
C LEU A 323 -24.12 -20.45 5.13
N SER A 324 -25.03 -20.06 4.23
CA SER A 324 -26.47 -20.15 4.45
C SER A 324 -26.93 -21.62 4.61
N LEU A 325 -26.39 -22.53 3.79
CA LEU A 325 -26.66 -23.96 3.91
C LEU A 325 -26.09 -24.54 5.21
N ILE A 326 -24.83 -24.19 5.53
CA ILE A 326 -24.17 -24.61 6.77
C ILE A 326 -24.94 -24.09 7.99
N SER A 327 -25.42 -22.84 7.94
CA SER A 327 -26.19 -22.25 9.03
C SER A 327 -27.49 -23.02 9.30
N GLY A 328 -28.22 -23.42 8.25
CA GLY A 328 -29.40 -24.27 8.41
C GLY A 328 -29.05 -25.66 8.96
N TYR A 329 -27.96 -26.26 8.47
CA TYR A 329 -27.48 -27.56 8.94
C TYR A 329 -27.05 -27.54 10.42
N ILE A 330 -26.39 -26.47 10.87
CA ILE A 330 -25.97 -26.32 12.27
C ILE A 330 -27.16 -26.22 13.20
N VAL A 331 -28.22 -25.47 12.83
CA VAL A 331 -29.45 -25.39 13.64
C VAL A 331 -30.10 -26.76 13.77
N TYR A 332 -30.13 -27.54 12.68
CA TYR A 332 -30.68 -28.90 12.68
C TYR A 332 -29.81 -29.88 13.50
N SER A 333 -28.50 -29.88 13.28
CA SER A 333 -27.58 -30.89 13.86
C SER A 333 -27.19 -30.57 15.30
N LEU A 334 -27.18 -29.28 15.67
CA LEU A 334 -26.74 -28.78 16.97
C LEU A 334 -27.85 -27.94 17.61
N PRO A 335 -29.03 -28.54 17.92
CA PRO A 335 -30.22 -27.86 18.44
C PRO A 335 -30.01 -27.23 19.84
N LYS A 336 -28.90 -27.56 20.53
CA LYS A 336 -28.62 -27.18 21.92
C LYS A 336 -27.49 -26.16 22.06
N LEU A 337 -27.00 -25.58 20.96
CA LEU A 337 -25.88 -24.62 20.92
C LEU A 337 -26.33 -23.25 20.37
N PRO A 338 -27.13 -22.47 21.13
CA PRO A 338 -27.64 -21.17 20.68
C PRO A 338 -26.55 -20.17 20.29
N GLY A 339 -25.38 -20.18 20.96
CA GLY A 339 -24.27 -19.29 20.64
C GLY A 339 -23.76 -19.45 19.21
N MET A 340 -23.71 -20.69 18.70
CA MET A 340 -23.31 -20.96 17.32
C MET A 340 -24.35 -20.50 16.29
N TRP A 341 -25.64 -20.52 16.62
CA TRP A 341 -26.67 -20.06 15.69
C TRP A 341 -26.61 -18.56 15.49
N VAL A 342 -26.49 -17.82 16.60
CA VAL A 342 -26.35 -16.36 16.58
C VAL A 342 -25.14 -15.98 15.74
N TYR A 343 -24.00 -16.65 15.94
CA TYR A 343 -22.83 -16.42 15.11
C TYR A 343 -23.10 -16.74 13.64
N CYS A 344 -23.59 -17.94 13.30
CA CYS A 344 -23.83 -18.35 11.92
C CYS A 344 -24.83 -17.43 11.18
N TRP A 345 -25.92 -17.00 11.83
CA TRP A 345 -26.87 -16.07 11.25
C TRP A 345 -26.26 -14.68 11.06
N THR A 346 -25.53 -14.17 12.05
CA THR A 346 -24.89 -12.85 11.94
C THR A 346 -23.86 -12.82 10.81
N ILE A 347 -22.99 -13.84 10.69
CA ILE A 347 -22.04 -13.88 9.57
C ILE A 347 -22.72 -14.07 8.21
N THR A 348 -23.81 -14.84 8.16
CA THR A 348 -24.61 -15.02 6.93
C THR A 348 -25.22 -13.68 6.48
N ILE A 349 -25.84 -12.94 7.41
CA ILE A 349 -26.41 -11.61 7.14
C ILE A 349 -25.31 -10.64 6.68
N VAL A 350 -24.16 -10.63 7.36
CA VAL A 350 -23.02 -9.76 7.00
C VAL A 350 -22.47 -10.10 5.61
N MET A 351 -22.39 -11.38 5.24
CA MET A 351 -21.94 -11.80 3.91
C MET A 351 -22.93 -11.40 2.82
N TRP A 352 -24.23 -11.56 3.06
CA TRP A 352 -25.27 -11.13 2.12
C TRP A 352 -25.33 -9.61 1.98
N THR A 353 -25.14 -8.84 3.05
CA THR A 353 -25.06 -7.38 2.96
C THR A 353 -23.82 -6.91 2.21
N SER A 354 -22.66 -7.58 2.39
CA SER A 354 -21.45 -7.33 1.58
C SER A 354 -21.70 -7.61 0.10
N CYS A 355 -22.38 -8.72 -0.23
CA CYS A 355 -22.72 -9.09 -1.62
C CYS A 355 -23.70 -8.09 -2.25
N TRP A 356 -24.75 -7.71 -1.50
CA TRP A 356 -25.73 -6.71 -1.94
C TRP A 356 -25.07 -5.38 -2.28
N ARG A 357 -24.11 -4.94 -1.46
CA ARG A 357 -23.42 -3.66 -1.70
C ARG A 357 -22.50 -3.69 -2.91
N GLN A 358 -21.98 -4.87 -3.29
CA GLN A 358 -21.15 -5.08 -4.47
C GLN A 358 -21.93 -5.56 -5.70
N ARG A 359 -23.27 -5.50 -5.68
CA ARG A 359 -24.12 -6.02 -6.77
C ARG A 359 -23.78 -5.46 -8.15
N ASN A 360 -23.25 -4.24 -8.23
CA ASN A 360 -22.86 -3.62 -9.50
C ASN A 360 -21.63 -4.32 -10.11
N GLU A 361 -20.61 -4.62 -9.29
CA GLU A 361 -19.43 -5.41 -9.71
C GLU A 361 -19.85 -6.83 -10.14
N LEU A 362 -20.81 -7.42 -9.43
CA LEU A 362 -21.35 -8.73 -9.77
C LEU A 362 -22.08 -8.71 -11.13
N SER A 363 -22.93 -7.71 -11.35
CA SER A 363 -23.64 -7.52 -12.62
C SER A 363 -22.68 -7.32 -13.79
N GLU A 364 -21.64 -6.52 -13.60
CA GLU A 364 -20.63 -6.25 -14.63
C GLU A 364 -19.78 -7.49 -14.94
N SER A 365 -19.39 -8.27 -13.93
CA SER A 365 -18.63 -9.51 -14.11
C SER A 365 -19.45 -10.60 -14.83
N ILE A 366 -20.77 -10.67 -14.58
CA ILE A 366 -21.68 -11.56 -15.31
C ILE A 366 -21.83 -11.14 -16.77
N GLN A 367 -21.94 -9.84 -17.05
CA GLN A 367 -22.09 -9.31 -18.41
C GLN A 367 -20.82 -9.45 -19.26
N THR A 368 -19.66 -9.18 -18.67
CA THR A 368 -18.37 -9.19 -19.37
C THR A 368 -17.72 -10.59 -19.44
N LYS A 369 -18.24 -11.58 -18.70
CA LYS A 369 -17.63 -12.90 -18.47
C LYS A 369 -16.17 -12.84 -17.99
N GLN A 370 -15.74 -11.69 -17.46
CA GLN A 370 -14.41 -11.50 -16.89
C GLN A 370 -14.52 -11.53 -15.36
N LEU A 371 -13.78 -12.46 -14.76
CA LEU A 371 -13.68 -12.60 -13.31
C LEU A 371 -12.70 -11.55 -12.78
N VAL A 372 -13.23 -10.56 -12.06
CA VAL A 372 -12.41 -9.57 -11.36
C VAL A 372 -12.07 -10.13 -9.96
N LEU A 373 -10.90 -10.74 -9.84
CA LEU A 373 -10.37 -11.21 -8.56
C LEU A 373 -9.41 -10.16 -7.99
N TYR A 374 -9.73 -9.60 -6.82
CA TYR A 374 -8.88 -8.68 -6.10
C TYR A 374 -8.88 -8.99 -4.60
N TRP A 375 -7.82 -8.62 -3.89
CA TRP A 375 -7.83 -8.73 -2.43
C TRP A 375 -7.21 -7.48 -1.83
N HIS A 376 -8.06 -6.61 -1.29
CA HIS A 376 -7.62 -5.40 -0.61
C HIS A 376 -7.29 -5.70 0.86
N ARG A 377 -6.44 -4.84 1.44
CA ARG A 377 -6.02 -4.93 2.86
C ARG A 377 -7.21 -4.87 3.82
N GLU A 378 -8.21 -4.06 3.47
CA GLU A 378 -9.45 -3.89 4.22
C GLU A 378 -10.29 -5.17 4.24
N ASN A 379 -10.41 -5.84 3.09
CA ASN A 379 -11.12 -7.11 2.97
C ASN A 379 -10.47 -8.19 3.83
N SER A 380 -9.13 -8.32 3.80
CA SER A 380 -8.40 -9.26 4.65
C SER A 380 -8.66 -9.03 6.13
N LEU A 381 -8.70 -7.77 6.57
CA LEU A 381 -8.88 -7.42 7.97
C LEU A 381 -10.33 -7.65 8.42
N SER A 382 -11.30 -7.33 7.56
CA SER A 382 -12.72 -7.65 7.78
C SER A 382 -12.92 -9.17 7.96
N THR A 383 -12.46 -9.98 7.01
CA THR A 383 -12.61 -11.44 7.08
C THR A 383 -11.94 -12.04 8.32
N TYR A 384 -10.77 -11.51 8.72
CA TYR A 384 -10.10 -11.94 9.94
C TYR A 384 -10.94 -11.69 11.20
N ILE A 385 -11.53 -10.50 11.34
CA ILE A 385 -12.32 -10.14 12.54
C ILE A 385 -13.48 -11.12 12.73
N PHE A 386 -14.21 -11.43 11.67
CA PHE A 386 -15.35 -12.34 11.78
C PHE A 386 -14.90 -13.79 12.05
N MET A 387 -13.82 -14.25 11.44
CA MET A 387 -13.24 -15.56 11.77
C MET A 387 -12.83 -15.65 13.25
N PHE A 388 -12.21 -14.59 13.78
CA PHE A 388 -11.81 -14.50 15.19
C PHE A 388 -13.03 -14.51 16.13
N LEU A 389 -14.05 -13.71 15.83
CA LEU A 389 -15.32 -13.72 16.57
C LEU A 389 -15.99 -15.11 16.53
N GLY A 390 -15.90 -15.82 15.41
CA GLY A 390 -16.41 -17.19 15.28
C GLY A 390 -15.72 -18.19 16.19
N VAL A 391 -14.39 -18.12 16.30
CA VAL A 391 -13.62 -18.96 17.22
C VAL A 391 -13.98 -18.67 18.67
N LEU A 392 -14.15 -17.40 19.05
CA LEU A 392 -14.59 -17.03 20.39
C LEU A 392 -16.02 -17.52 20.67
N ALA A 393 -16.95 -17.36 19.73
CA ALA A 393 -18.31 -17.86 19.86
C ALA A 393 -18.34 -19.39 20.03
N LEU A 394 -17.45 -20.11 19.33
CA LEU A 394 -17.32 -21.56 19.44
C LEU A 394 -16.77 -21.94 20.81
N GLY A 395 -15.74 -21.23 21.27
CA GLY A 395 -15.22 -21.38 22.63
C GLY A 395 -16.31 -21.20 23.69
N MET A 396 -17.09 -20.11 23.63
CA MET A 396 -18.19 -19.81 24.55
C MET A 396 -19.28 -20.89 24.59
N SER A 397 -19.44 -21.63 23.47
CA SER A 397 -20.47 -22.66 23.33
C SER A 397 -20.04 -24.04 23.86
N VAL A 398 -18.72 -24.28 24.00
CA VAL A 398 -18.18 -25.63 24.28
C VAL A 398 -17.35 -25.67 25.57
N ILE A 399 -16.66 -24.59 25.94
CA ILE A 399 -15.90 -24.50 27.20
C ILE A 399 -16.82 -24.02 28.29
N MET A 400 -17.01 -24.82 29.34
CA MET A 400 -17.94 -24.51 30.42
C MET A 400 -17.29 -23.66 31.51
N GLY A 401 -18.06 -22.75 32.12
CA GLY A 401 -17.61 -21.95 33.27
C GLY A 401 -17.18 -20.51 32.93
N ASN A 402 -16.39 -19.90 33.81
CA ASN A 402 -16.03 -18.48 33.74
C ASN A 402 -14.70 -18.24 32.99
N SER A 403 -13.85 -19.27 32.88
CA SER A 403 -12.56 -19.25 32.19
C SER A 403 -12.67 -18.86 30.73
N ILE A 404 -13.80 -19.14 30.07
CA ILE A 404 -14.01 -18.73 28.68
C ILE A 404 -14.34 -17.23 28.55
N ILE A 405 -15.00 -16.64 29.54
CA ILE A 405 -15.27 -15.21 29.58
C ILE A 405 -13.96 -14.45 29.76
N THR A 406 -13.13 -14.89 30.72
CA THR A 406 -11.82 -14.26 30.98
C THR A 406 -10.90 -14.40 29.78
N LEU A 407 -10.83 -15.58 29.15
CA LEU A 407 -10.08 -15.79 27.91
C LEU A 407 -10.57 -14.86 26.80
N SER A 408 -11.89 -14.76 26.60
CA SER A 408 -12.46 -13.92 25.54
C SER A 408 -12.11 -12.44 25.74
N ILE A 409 -12.19 -11.93 26.97
CA ILE A 409 -11.81 -10.54 27.30
C ILE A 409 -10.31 -10.31 27.02
N VAL A 410 -9.44 -11.23 27.46
CA VAL A 410 -8.00 -11.13 27.24
C VAL A 410 -7.66 -11.20 25.75
N CYS A 411 -8.26 -12.12 25.00
CA CYS A 411 -8.04 -12.28 23.58
C CYS A 411 -8.48 -11.04 22.78
N VAL A 412 -9.64 -10.47 23.09
CA VAL A 412 -10.12 -9.21 22.47
C VAL A 412 -9.20 -8.05 22.83
N GLY A 413 -8.78 -7.93 24.09
CA GLY A 413 -7.83 -6.91 24.53
C GLY A 413 -6.48 -6.99 23.81
N LEU A 414 -5.90 -8.20 23.71
CA LEU A 414 -4.66 -8.45 22.98
C LEU A 414 -4.80 -8.14 21.48
N PHE A 415 -5.95 -8.47 20.87
CA PHE A 415 -6.22 -8.11 19.48
C PHE A 415 -6.16 -6.59 19.26
N PHE A 416 -6.81 -5.78 20.12
CA PHE A 416 -6.73 -4.32 20.03
C PHE A 416 -5.31 -3.79 20.24
N ILE A 417 -4.57 -4.35 21.21
CA ILE A 417 -3.19 -3.96 21.47
C ILE A 417 -2.30 -4.26 20.26
N LEU A 418 -2.42 -5.46 19.67
CA LEU A 418 -1.68 -5.86 18.46
C LEU A 418 -2.04 -4.97 17.26
N GLY A 419 -3.32 -4.62 17.09
CA GLY A 419 -3.77 -3.70 16.06
C GLY A 419 -3.16 -2.30 16.20
N ILE A 420 -3.23 -1.72 17.40
CA ILE A 420 -2.65 -0.39 17.69
C ILE A 420 -1.12 -0.42 17.52
N ALA A 421 -0.45 -1.45 18.04
CA ALA A 421 0.98 -1.63 17.89
C ALA A 421 1.38 -1.75 16.41
N GLY A 422 0.64 -2.54 15.62
CA GLY A 422 0.84 -2.67 14.18
C GLY A 422 0.72 -1.34 13.45
N MET A 423 -0.29 -0.52 13.78
CA MET A 423 -0.47 0.81 13.20
C MET A 423 0.68 1.77 13.56
N LEU A 424 1.12 1.78 14.82
CA LEU A 424 2.23 2.62 15.29
C LEU A 424 3.56 2.20 14.64
N LEU A 425 3.81 0.90 14.54
CA LEU A 425 5.02 0.37 13.90
C LEU A 425 5.04 0.64 12.40
N ASN A 426 3.90 0.55 11.71
CA ASN A 426 3.80 0.94 10.30
C ASN A 426 4.16 2.42 10.12
N LYS A 427 3.62 3.31 10.96
CA LYS A 427 3.90 4.76 10.88
C LYS A 427 5.36 5.09 11.16
N LYS A 428 5.99 4.41 12.12
CA LYS A 428 7.35 4.71 12.58
C LYS A 428 8.45 4.04 11.74
N PHE A 429 8.22 2.81 11.28
CA PHE A 429 9.24 1.98 10.63
C PHE A 429 8.89 1.56 9.19
N LYS A 430 7.75 2.03 8.65
CA LYS A 430 7.26 1.67 7.29
C LYS A 430 7.15 0.16 7.06
N ILE A 431 6.75 -0.59 8.10
CA ILE A 431 6.56 -2.04 8.02
C ILE A 431 5.45 -2.39 7.03
N SER A 432 5.67 -3.43 6.21
CA SER A 432 4.68 -3.89 5.24
C SER A 432 3.44 -4.49 5.93
N PHE A 433 2.26 -4.28 5.35
CA PHE A 433 1.00 -4.85 5.85
C PHE A 433 1.05 -6.38 5.97
N SER A 434 1.82 -7.05 5.11
CA SER A 434 1.98 -8.51 5.14
C SER A 434 2.50 -9.01 6.49
N ILE A 435 3.48 -8.31 7.08
CA ILE A 435 4.05 -8.68 8.39
C ILE A 435 3.02 -8.50 9.52
N ILE A 436 2.20 -7.45 9.46
CA ILE A 436 1.13 -7.21 10.45
C ILE A 436 0.05 -8.29 10.32
N PHE A 437 -0.29 -8.69 9.10
CA PHE A 437 -1.30 -9.71 8.87
C PHE A 437 -0.82 -11.11 9.28
N THR A 438 0.45 -11.44 9.04
CA THR A 438 1.01 -12.74 9.49
C THR A 438 1.06 -12.87 11.01
N THR A 439 1.34 -11.79 11.74
CA THR A 439 1.29 -11.82 13.22
C THR A 439 -0.14 -12.00 13.73
N LEU A 440 -1.14 -11.39 13.09
CA LEU A 440 -2.55 -11.61 13.41
C LEU A 440 -2.98 -13.07 13.15
N ILE A 441 -2.54 -13.67 12.04
CA ILE A 441 -2.79 -15.10 11.77
C ILE A 441 -2.15 -15.99 12.84
N LEU A 442 -0.91 -15.72 13.23
CA LEU A 442 -0.23 -16.49 14.28
C LEU A 442 -1.00 -16.40 15.61
N PHE A 443 -1.44 -15.20 15.97
CA PHE A 443 -2.27 -14.99 17.16
C PHE A 443 -3.59 -15.79 17.09
N PHE A 444 -4.26 -15.80 15.94
CA PHE A 444 -5.47 -16.59 15.72
C PHE A 444 -5.22 -18.09 15.94
N ILE A 445 -4.13 -18.63 15.39
CA ILE A 445 -3.75 -20.04 15.58
C ILE A 445 -3.50 -20.35 17.05
N CYS A 446 -2.78 -19.48 17.77
CA CYS A 446 -2.57 -19.63 19.21
C CYS A 446 -3.88 -19.69 20.00
N VAL A 447 -4.84 -18.82 19.68
CA VAL A 447 -6.16 -18.80 20.33
C VAL A 447 -6.93 -20.10 20.07
N CYS A 448 -6.91 -20.60 18.83
CA CYS A 448 -7.52 -21.91 18.50
C CYS A 448 -6.91 -23.06 19.31
N ILE A 449 -5.57 -23.07 19.47
CA ILE A 449 -4.87 -24.09 20.26
C ILE A 449 -5.28 -24.01 21.73
N ILE A 450 -5.30 -22.80 22.31
CA ILE A 450 -5.70 -22.60 23.71
C ILE A 450 -7.14 -23.06 23.94
N ILE A 451 -8.08 -22.70 23.05
CA ILE A 451 -9.47 -23.15 23.13
C ILE A 451 -9.56 -24.67 23.02
N GLY A 452 -8.80 -25.30 22.12
CA GLY A 452 -8.75 -26.76 22.00
C GLY A 452 -8.25 -27.45 23.27
N ILE A 453 -7.21 -26.89 23.92
CA ILE A 453 -6.68 -27.40 25.19
C ILE A 453 -7.72 -27.25 26.31
N LEU A 454 -8.35 -26.08 26.43
CA LEU A 454 -9.37 -25.82 27.44
C LEU A 454 -10.61 -26.70 27.27
N PHE A 455 -10.99 -27.01 26.03
CA PHE A 455 -12.07 -27.93 25.74
C PHE A 455 -11.81 -29.34 26.30
N ILE A 456 -10.57 -29.82 26.25
CA ILE A 456 -10.18 -31.14 26.77
C ILE A 456 -10.11 -31.14 28.30
N ILE A 457 -9.54 -30.09 28.89
CA ILE A 457 -9.28 -30.04 30.34
C ILE A 457 -10.55 -29.70 31.14
N GLN A 458 -11.40 -28.79 30.62
CA GLN A 458 -12.58 -28.25 31.31
C GLN A 458 -12.31 -27.89 32.80
N PRO A 459 -11.45 -26.88 33.07
CA PRO A 459 -10.89 -26.67 34.41
C PRO A 459 -11.89 -26.16 35.46
N ASP A 460 -12.99 -25.54 35.04
CA ASP A 460 -13.87 -24.78 35.93
C ASP A 460 -14.97 -25.61 36.58
N TYR A 461 -15.20 -26.83 36.10
CA TYR A 461 -16.29 -27.65 36.58
C TYR A 461 -15.84 -29.08 36.88
N ALA A 462 -16.00 -29.47 38.14
CA ALA A 462 -15.89 -30.84 38.60
C ALA A 462 -17.26 -31.27 39.12
N CYS A 463 -17.81 -32.34 38.53
CA CYS A 463 -19.11 -32.84 38.95
C CYS A 463 -18.96 -33.68 40.22
N SER A 464 -19.80 -33.42 41.24
CA SER A 464 -19.88 -34.23 42.46
C SER A 464 -21.30 -34.29 42.99
N PHE A 465 -21.61 -35.28 43.83
CA PHE A 465 -22.92 -35.46 44.46
C PHE A 465 -22.87 -35.06 45.93
N ASN A 466 -23.70 -34.12 46.38
CA ASN A 466 -23.81 -33.74 47.81
C ASN A 466 -22.45 -33.60 48.53
N ASP A 467 -21.41 -33.11 47.84
CA ASP A 467 -20.00 -33.03 48.29
C ASP A 467 -19.31 -34.36 48.68
N TYR A 468 -19.91 -35.51 48.34
CA TYR A 468 -19.27 -36.81 48.44
C TYR A 468 -18.16 -36.98 47.39
N GLY A 469 -17.16 -37.80 47.73
CA GLY A 469 -16.08 -38.15 46.81
C GLY A 469 -16.55 -38.94 45.59
N ASN A 470 -15.60 -39.29 44.71
CA ASN A 470 -15.84 -39.92 43.41
C ASN A 470 -16.56 -41.28 43.44
N SER A 471 -16.74 -41.87 44.63
CA SER A 471 -17.49 -43.11 44.82
C SER A 471 -18.19 -43.10 46.18
N TYR A 472 -19.46 -43.46 46.23
CA TYR A 472 -20.18 -43.62 47.49
C TYR A 472 -21.21 -44.75 47.43
N LEU A 473 -21.47 -45.35 48.58
CA LEU A 473 -22.43 -46.42 48.77
C LEU A 473 -23.78 -45.82 49.15
N LEU A 474 -24.81 -46.09 48.34
CA LEU A 474 -26.18 -45.71 48.64
C LEU A 474 -26.93 -46.94 49.17
N SER A 475 -27.15 -46.95 50.49
CA SER A 475 -27.99 -47.97 51.13
C SER A 475 -29.46 -47.64 50.92
N VAL A 476 -30.21 -48.62 50.44
CA VAL A 476 -31.57 -48.45 49.94
C VAL A 476 -32.54 -49.32 50.74
N THR A 477 -33.50 -48.66 51.40
CA THR A 477 -34.65 -49.30 52.05
C THR A 477 -35.82 -49.40 51.07
N LEU A 478 -36.55 -50.53 51.12
CA LEU A 478 -37.71 -50.75 50.24
C LEU A 478 -38.91 -49.91 50.68
N ASN A 479 -39.70 -49.43 49.71
CA ASN A 479 -40.91 -48.62 49.91
C ASN A 479 -40.69 -47.24 50.57
N GLU A 480 -39.44 -46.79 50.69
CA GLU A 480 -39.10 -45.46 51.17
C GLU A 480 -38.49 -44.62 50.05
N THR A 481 -38.85 -43.33 50.00
CA THR A 481 -38.24 -42.36 49.09
C THR A 481 -36.86 -42.00 49.60
N ILE A 482 -35.82 -42.25 48.80
CA ILE A 482 -34.46 -41.86 49.15
C ILE A 482 -34.34 -40.33 49.01
N PRO A 483 -33.60 -39.65 49.89
CA PRO A 483 -33.32 -38.22 49.73
C PRO A 483 -32.70 -37.95 48.36
N LYS A 484 -33.10 -36.83 47.74
CA LYS A 484 -32.59 -36.42 46.43
C LYS A 484 -31.06 -36.36 46.46
N GLN A 485 -30.44 -37.10 45.56
CA GLN A 485 -28.99 -37.03 45.37
C GLN A 485 -28.72 -35.91 44.37
N VAL A 486 -28.41 -34.73 44.90
CA VAL A 486 -28.26 -33.50 44.11
C VAL A 486 -26.82 -33.40 43.60
N ILE A 487 -26.67 -33.00 42.34
CA ILE A 487 -25.38 -32.71 41.72
C ILE A 487 -24.97 -31.27 42.01
N SER A 488 -23.66 -31.02 42.07
CA SER A 488 -23.07 -29.68 42.03
C SER A 488 -23.75 -28.76 41.00
N GLU A 489 -23.89 -27.47 41.33
CA GLU A 489 -24.52 -26.49 40.43
C GLU A 489 -23.86 -26.48 39.05
N LEU A 490 -24.67 -26.60 38.01
CA LEU A 490 -24.18 -26.63 36.63
C LEU A 490 -23.59 -25.27 36.23
N PRO A 491 -22.57 -25.26 35.35
CA PRO A 491 -22.00 -24.02 34.86
C PRO A 491 -23.04 -23.23 34.05
N TRP A 492 -22.98 -21.91 34.12
CA TRP A 492 -23.99 -20.99 33.56
C TRP A 492 -24.24 -21.15 32.06
N ASN A 493 -23.27 -21.67 31.30
CA ASN A 493 -23.37 -21.91 29.86
C ASN A 493 -23.73 -23.36 29.49
N CYS A 494 -24.06 -24.21 30.47
CA CYS A 494 -24.68 -25.51 30.23
C CYS A 494 -26.17 -25.34 29.90
N TRP A 495 -26.49 -24.89 28.69
CA TRP A 495 -27.87 -24.58 28.27
C TRP A 495 -28.83 -25.76 28.25
N SER A 496 -28.31 -26.98 28.25
CA SER A 496 -29.12 -28.18 28.43
C SER A 496 -28.27 -29.27 29.07
N SER A 497 -28.87 -30.03 29.96
CA SER A 497 -28.20 -31.13 30.66
C SER A 497 -28.99 -32.42 30.51
N SER A 498 -28.26 -33.53 30.43
CA SER A 498 -28.84 -34.87 30.42
C SER A 498 -27.94 -35.84 31.17
N PHE A 499 -28.56 -36.75 31.92
CA PHE A 499 -27.85 -37.84 32.56
C PHE A 499 -27.44 -38.92 31.56
N GLU A 500 -26.23 -39.43 31.73
CA GLU A 500 -25.73 -40.60 31.02
C GLU A 500 -25.15 -41.59 32.04
N PHE A 501 -25.65 -42.82 32.03
CA PHE A 501 -25.28 -43.85 32.99
C PHE A 501 -24.50 -44.97 32.29
N SER A 502 -23.50 -45.56 32.96
CA SER A 502 -22.77 -46.71 32.41
C SER A 502 -23.64 -47.95 32.20
N SER A 503 -24.73 -48.06 32.95
CA SER A 503 -25.69 -49.15 32.93
C SER A 503 -27.08 -48.64 33.32
N GLN A 504 -28.12 -49.43 33.05
CA GLN A 504 -29.48 -49.06 33.44
C GLN A 504 -29.59 -48.87 34.95
N LEU A 505 -30.25 -47.79 35.36
CA LEU A 505 -30.56 -47.55 36.77
C LEU A 505 -31.41 -48.70 37.34
N PRO A 506 -31.26 -49.03 38.64
CA PRO A 506 -32.08 -50.05 39.27
C PRO A 506 -33.57 -49.65 39.21
N PRO A 507 -34.49 -50.63 39.21
CA PRO A 507 -35.92 -50.36 39.09
C PRO A 507 -36.41 -49.47 40.24
N GLY A 508 -37.06 -48.36 39.89
CA GLY A 508 -37.57 -47.37 40.84
C GLY A 508 -36.73 -46.10 40.94
N PHE A 509 -35.55 -46.04 40.31
CA PHE A 509 -34.71 -44.84 40.23
C PHE A 509 -34.84 -44.13 38.88
N TYR A 510 -34.80 -42.81 38.91
CA TYR A 510 -34.72 -41.97 37.72
C TYR A 510 -33.90 -40.70 37.99
N GLY A 511 -33.26 -40.18 36.94
CA GLY A 511 -32.54 -38.91 36.98
C GLY A 511 -33.42 -37.78 36.45
N VAL A 512 -33.47 -36.67 37.17
CA VAL A 512 -34.17 -35.44 36.76
C VAL A 512 -33.12 -34.37 36.46
N SER A 513 -33.00 -34.01 35.19
CA SER A 513 -32.10 -32.94 34.73
C SER A 513 -32.84 -31.67 34.27
N ASN A 514 -34.18 -31.73 34.21
CA ASN A 514 -35.01 -30.67 33.64
C ASN A 514 -35.56 -29.73 34.71
N SER A 515 -34.77 -28.72 35.07
CA SER A 515 -35.31 -27.49 35.65
C SER A 515 -34.30 -26.36 35.52
N ASP A 516 -34.67 -25.27 34.85
CA ASP A 516 -33.84 -24.06 34.70
C ASP A 516 -33.50 -23.37 36.05
N THR A 517 -34.06 -23.87 37.16
CA THR A 517 -33.99 -23.26 38.48
C THR A 517 -33.48 -24.19 39.59
N SER A 518 -33.26 -25.47 39.32
CA SER A 518 -32.75 -26.40 40.35
C SER A 518 -31.71 -27.37 39.81
N SER A 519 -30.71 -27.67 40.64
CA SER A 519 -29.61 -28.55 40.31
C SER A 519 -30.12 -29.95 39.95
N PRO A 520 -29.53 -30.62 38.93
CA PRO A 520 -29.91 -31.97 38.55
C PRO A 520 -29.80 -32.92 39.73
N TYR A 521 -30.73 -33.86 39.85
CA TYR A 521 -30.71 -34.82 40.95
C TYR A 521 -31.20 -36.19 40.52
N ILE A 522 -30.84 -37.20 41.31
CA ILE A 522 -31.35 -38.58 41.18
C ILE A 522 -32.28 -38.84 42.37
N GLU A 523 -33.47 -39.38 42.08
CA GLU A 523 -34.42 -39.81 43.10
C GLU A 523 -35.04 -41.17 42.74
N GLY A 524 -35.62 -41.84 43.73
CA GLY A 524 -36.25 -43.12 43.49
C GLY A 524 -36.94 -43.72 44.70
N THR A 525 -37.92 -44.58 44.41
CA THR A 525 -38.67 -45.40 45.37
C THR A 525 -38.63 -46.85 44.91
N PRO A 526 -37.66 -47.65 45.40
CA PRO A 526 -37.53 -49.03 44.98
C PRO A 526 -38.56 -49.91 45.67
N ILE A 527 -39.30 -50.66 44.85
CA ILE A 527 -40.40 -51.54 45.30
C ILE A 527 -39.93 -53.01 45.41
N LYS A 528 -38.87 -53.38 44.68
CA LYS A 528 -38.33 -54.74 44.62
C LYS A 528 -36.83 -54.73 44.87
N ASN A 529 -36.33 -55.82 45.46
CA ASN A 529 -34.90 -56.06 45.60
C ASN A 529 -34.22 -56.20 44.24
N PHE A 530 -33.01 -55.67 44.15
CA PHE A 530 -32.17 -55.71 42.96
C PHE A 530 -30.73 -56.04 43.36
N PRO A 531 -29.91 -56.64 42.47
CA PRO A 531 -28.53 -56.96 42.81
C PRO A 531 -27.71 -55.70 43.09
N THR A 532 -26.77 -55.76 44.01
CA THR A 532 -25.84 -54.67 44.32
C THR A 532 -25.08 -54.31 43.05
N THR A 533 -25.32 -53.10 42.55
CA THR A 533 -24.82 -52.63 41.25
C THR A 533 -24.11 -51.31 41.42
N THR A 534 -22.92 -51.22 40.85
CA THR A 534 -22.14 -49.99 40.80
C THR A 534 -22.33 -49.33 39.44
N ILE A 535 -22.78 -48.08 39.43
CA ILE A 535 -23.13 -47.33 38.23
C ILE A 535 -22.29 -46.06 38.20
N ASN A 536 -21.55 -45.86 37.11
CA ASN A 536 -20.87 -44.61 36.86
C ASN A 536 -21.86 -43.61 36.29
N VAL A 537 -21.98 -42.47 36.95
CA VAL A 537 -22.89 -41.40 36.57
C VAL A 537 -22.11 -40.29 35.89
N TYR A 538 -22.58 -39.91 34.70
CA TYR A 538 -22.08 -38.77 33.96
C TYR A 538 -23.21 -37.77 33.73
N ILE A 539 -22.85 -36.49 33.72
CA ILE A 539 -23.73 -35.42 33.25
C ILE A 539 -23.20 -34.90 31.93
N THR A 540 -24.07 -34.80 30.93
CA THR A 540 -23.75 -34.31 29.60
C THR A 540 -24.37 -32.93 29.41
N CYS A 541 -23.54 -31.92 29.17
CA CYS A 541 -23.96 -30.58 28.80
C CYS A 541 -23.98 -30.46 27.29
N VAL A 542 -25.02 -29.80 26.77
CA VAL A 542 -25.22 -29.51 25.32
C VAL A 542 -25.09 -30.73 24.40
N ASN A 543 -25.23 -31.95 24.95
CA ASN A 543 -24.97 -33.26 24.33
C ASN A 543 -23.52 -33.59 23.94
N PHE A 544 -22.56 -32.67 24.10
CA PHE A 544 -21.17 -32.87 23.66
C PHE A 544 -20.16 -32.91 24.80
N VAL A 545 -20.41 -32.16 25.87
CA VAL A 545 -19.45 -32.02 26.98
C VAL A 545 -19.87 -32.97 28.09
N LYS A 546 -19.09 -34.02 28.32
CA LYS A 546 -19.37 -35.07 29.31
C LYS A 546 -18.52 -34.89 30.55
N PHE A 547 -19.16 -34.80 31.71
CA PHE A 547 -18.50 -34.72 33.01
C PHE A 547 -18.77 -35.99 33.81
N TYR A 548 -17.72 -36.57 34.37
CA TYR A 548 -17.84 -37.67 35.32
C TYR A 548 -18.19 -37.11 36.70
N CYS A 549 -19.24 -37.65 37.33
CA CYS A 549 -19.72 -37.19 38.63
C CYS A 549 -19.30 -38.11 39.76
N ALA A 550 -19.76 -39.36 39.75
CA ALA A 550 -19.41 -40.35 40.76
C ALA A 550 -19.73 -41.77 40.29
N SER A 551 -19.18 -42.74 41.00
CA SER A 551 -19.55 -44.15 40.95
C SER A 551 -20.46 -44.46 42.15
N ILE A 552 -21.75 -44.67 41.89
CA ILE A 552 -22.74 -44.94 42.94
C ILE A 552 -22.96 -46.45 43.02
N THR A 553 -22.70 -47.03 44.18
CA THR A 553 -23.05 -48.42 44.46
C THR A 553 -24.40 -48.46 45.15
N PHE A 554 -25.42 -48.97 44.44
CA PHE A 554 -26.76 -49.14 44.98
C PHE A 554 -26.84 -50.50 45.68
N GLN A 555 -27.16 -50.50 46.98
CA GLN A 555 -27.24 -51.72 47.79
C GLN A 555 -28.61 -51.82 48.47
N THR A 556 -29.28 -52.96 48.30
CA THR A 556 -30.53 -53.29 49.01
C THR A 556 -30.31 -54.49 49.90
N CYS A 557 -30.51 -54.33 51.21
CA CYS A 557 -30.36 -55.42 52.19
C CYS A 557 -31.70 -55.87 52.79
N SER A 558 -32.71 -55.00 52.81
CA SER A 558 -34.03 -55.27 53.41
C SER A 558 -34.80 -56.38 52.69
N ASN A 559 -35.57 -57.18 53.45
CA ASN A 559 -36.47 -58.24 52.95
C ASN A 559 -35.82 -59.33 52.06
N ARG A 560 -34.50 -59.55 52.14
CA ARG A 560 -33.87 -60.75 51.56
C ARG A 560 -34.02 -61.94 52.50
N THR A 561 -34.59 -63.03 51.99
CA THR A 561 -34.95 -64.22 52.79
C THR A 561 -33.92 -65.36 52.71
N SER A 562 -32.92 -65.26 51.83
CA SER A 562 -31.87 -66.26 51.64
C SER A 562 -30.51 -65.73 52.11
N GLU A 563 -29.81 -66.51 52.94
CA GLU A 563 -28.45 -66.19 53.39
C GLU A 563 -27.47 -66.03 52.22
N ILE A 564 -27.63 -66.84 51.16
CA ILE A 564 -26.79 -66.80 49.96
C ILE A 564 -27.01 -65.48 49.22
N ASP A 565 -28.28 -65.08 49.03
CA ASP A 565 -28.65 -63.83 48.36
C ASP A 565 -28.22 -62.59 49.17
N CYS A 566 -28.32 -62.64 50.50
CA CYS A 566 -27.85 -61.58 51.39
C CYS A 566 -26.34 -61.36 51.29
N LYS A 567 -25.56 -62.45 51.42
CA LYS A 567 -24.08 -62.40 51.38
C LYS A 567 -23.55 -62.01 50.00
N GLN A 568 -24.18 -62.46 48.91
CA GLN A 568 -23.82 -62.06 47.54
C GLN A 568 -23.96 -60.56 47.29
N ASN A 569 -24.79 -59.87 48.06
CA ASN A 569 -25.06 -58.43 47.93
C ASN A 569 -24.31 -57.59 48.99
N ASN A 570 -23.28 -58.16 49.63
CA ASN A 570 -22.45 -57.52 50.65
C ASN A 570 -23.22 -57.02 51.88
N CYS A 571 -24.35 -57.64 52.19
CA CYS A 571 -25.16 -57.35 53.38
C CYS A 571 -24.80 -58.31 54.52
N GLN A 572 -25.13 -57.95 55.76
CA GLN A 572 -24.86 -58.77 56.95
C GLN A 572 -26.08 -59.66 57.27
N TRP A 573 -25.87 -60.98 57.29
CA TRP A 573 -26.93 -61.94 57.64
C TRP A 573 -27.00 -62.17 59.16
N ASN A 574 -28.17 -61.97 59.76
CA ASN A 574 -28.41 -62.31 61.16
C ASN A 574 -29.03 -63.71 61.28
N SER A 575 -28.20 -64.69 61.67
CA SER A 575 -28.59 -66.10 61.82
C SER A 575 -29.65 -66.34 62.91
N SER A 576 -29.78 -65.44 63.90
CA SER A 576 -30.71 -65.63 65.03
C SER A 576 -32.14 -65.24 64.71
N LEU A 577 -32.32 -64.33 63.75
CA LEU A 577 -33.61 -63.72 63.42
C LEU A 577 -34.00 -63.95 61.95
N LEU A 578 -33.20 -64.72 61.20
CA LEU A 578 -33.42 -65.10 59.80
C LEU A 578 -33.68 -63.90 58.86
N TYR A 579 -33.01 -62.78 59.09
CA TYR A 579 -33.12 -61.59 58.24
C TYR A 579 -31.76 -61.02 57.85
N CYS A 580 -31.74 -60.36 56.70
CA CYS A 580 -30.60 -59.66 56.13
C CYS A 580 -30.64 -58.17 56.54
N HIS A 581 -29.49 -57.63 56.98
CA HIS A 581 -29.30 -56.23 57.36
C HIS A 581 -28.22 -55.56 56.51
#